data_AF-A0A0R2Q3X7-F1
#
_entry.id   AF-A0A0R2Q3X7-F1
#
_cell.length_a   1.000
_cell.length_b   1.000
_cell.length_c   1.000
_cell.angle_alpha   90.00
_cell.angle_beta   90.00
_cell.angle_gamma   90.00
#
_symmetry.space_group_name_H-M   'P 1'
#
loop_
_entity.id
_entity.type
_entity.pdbx_description
1 polymer ?
#
loop_
_entity_poly.entity_id
_entity_poly.type
_entity_poly.pdbx_seq_one_letter_code
_entity_poly.pdbx_strand_id
1 'polypeptide(L)'
;MGGLYFWVSTNNIADAIPVYARFGFLLTFLFFNSFAINMYLQYKKIGKWKEYVYGEKSYIALSLISKSALGWIIVLGTLRV
;
A
#
# COMPACT_ATOMS: atom_id res chain seq x y z
N MET A 1 13.13 -0.94 8.92
CA MET A 1 14.10 -0.13 8.15
C MET A 1 13.44 1.01 7.37
N GLY A 2 12.42 0.78 6.52
CA GLY A 2 11.83 1.84 5.67
C GLY A 2 11.32 3.11 6.38
N GLY A 3 10.65 2.97 7.54
CA GLY A 3 10.17 4.13 8.30
C GLY A 3 11.29 5.02 8.88
N LEU A 4 12.41 4.41 9.28
CA LEU A 4 13.58 5.14 9.79
C LEU A 4 14.27 5.92 8.65
N TYR A 5 14.39 5.32 7.46
CA TYR A 5 14.92 5.98 6.26
C TYR A 5 14.05 7.17 5.82
N PHE A 6 12.71 7.05 5.85
CA PHE A 6 11.81 8.14 5.51
C PHE A 6 11.90 9.31 6.51
N TRP A 7 12.00 9.00 7.80
CA TRP A 7 12.14 10.01 8.87
C TRP A 7 13.50 10.71 8.82
N VAL A 8 14.61 9.98 8.67
CA VAL A 8 15.96 10.56 8.54
C VAL A 8 16.09 11.39 7.26
N SER A 9 15.55 10.91 6.13
CA SER A 9 15.64 11.64 4.86
C SER A 9 14.78 12.91 4.84
N THR A 10 13.68 12.97 5.59
CA THR A 10 12.86 14.19 5.72
C THR A 10 13.58 15.29 6.53
N ASN A 11 14.41 14.92 7.51
CA ASN A 11 15.07 15.88 8.41
C ASN A 11 16.36 16.50 7.85
N ASN A 12 17.06 15.84 6.92
CA ASN A 12 18.32 16.35 6.36
C ASN A 12 18.25 16.67 4.85
N ILE A 13 17.26 16.17 4.12
CA ILE A 13 17.21 16.27 2.66
C ILE A 13 15.75 16.34 2.18
N ALA A 14 15.06 17.44 2.49
CA ALA A 14 13.72 17.68 1.96
C ALA A 14 13.69 17.79 0.41
N ASP A 15 14.85 18.06 -0.21
CA ASP A 15 14.99 18.32 -1.66
C ASP A 15 15.37 17.11 -2.53
N ALA A 16 15.78 15.96 -1.98
CA ALA A 16 16.31 14.85 -2.81
C ALA A 16 15.43 13.59 -2.87
N ILE A 17 14.32 13.50 -2.12
CA ILE A 17 13.40 12.35 -2.27
C ILE A 17 12.40 12.67 -3.38
N PRO A 18 12.38 11.89 -4.48
CA PRO A 18 11.42 12.12 -5.55
C PRO A 18 9.97 11.99 -5.07
N VAL A 19 9.09 12.83 -5.62
CA VAL A 19 7.66 12.88 -5.24
C VAL A 19 6.98 11.52 -5.37
N TYR A 20 7.27 10.78 -6.45
CA TYR A 20 6.70 9.44 -6.68
C TYR A 20 7.09 8.44 -5.59
N ALA A 21 8.29 8.56 -5.01
CA ALA A 21 8.76 7.66 -3.96
C ALA A 21 8.05 7.93 -2.64
N ARG A 22 7.81 9.21 -2.30
CA ARG A 22 7.00 9.59 -1.12
C ARG A 22 5.56 9.09 -1.27
N PHE A 23 4.98 9.29 -2.45
CA PHE A 23 3.62 8.83 -2.74
C PHE A 23 3.52 7.30 -2.71
N GLY A 24 4.48 6.59 -3.32
CA GLY A 24 4.55 5.13 -3.29
C GLY A 24 4.70 4.55 -1.87
N PHE A 25 5.47 5.20 -1.00
CA PHE A 25 5.58 4.79 0.41
C PHE A 25 4.24 4.93 1.15
N LEU A 26 3.56 6.06 1.01
CA LEU A 26 2.24 6.30 1.62
C LEU A 26 1.21 5.30 1.09
N LEU A 27 1.20 5.04 -0.21
CA LEU A 27 0.28 4.08 -0.83
C LEU A 27 0.54 2.65 -0.37
N THR A 28 1.82 2.27 -0.25
CA THR A 28 2.20 0.96 0.30
C THR A 28 1.68 0.81 1.72
N PHE A 29 1.86 1.82 2.57
CA PHE A 29 1.32 1.82 3.92
C PHE A 29 -0.20 1.62 3.95
N LEU A 30 -0.94 2.35 3.11
CA LEU A 30 -2.40 2.24 3.03
C LEU A 30 -2.86 0.83 2.60
N PHE A 31 -2.24 0.27 1.55
CA PHE A 31 -2.59 -1.07 1.09
C PHE A 31 -2.23 -2.14 2.14
N PHE A 32 -1.06 -2.04 2.77
CA PHE A 32 -0.63 -2.99 3.79
C PHE A 32 -1.62 -3.06 4.96
N ASN A 33 -2.09 -1.90 5.44
CA ASN A 33 -3.10 -1.84 6.49
C ASN A 33 -4.44 -2.41 6.00
N SER A 34 -4.83 -2.16 4.74
CA SER A 34 -6.07 -2.68 4.18
C SER A 34 -6.08 -4.21 4.08
N PHE A 35 -4.94 -4.85 3.78
CA PHE A 35 -4.80 -6.31 3.85
C PHE A 35 -5.00 -6.85 5.27
N ALA A 36 -4.40 -6.18 6.26
CA ALA A 36 -4.56 -6.55 7.67
C ALA A 36 -6.02 -6.40 8.13
N ILE A 37 -6.70 -5.32 7.72
CA ILE A 37 -8.12 -5.09 8.01
C ILE A 37 -8.99 -6.20 7.39
N ASN A 38 -8.72 -6.59 6.14
CA ASN A 38 -9.48 -7.67 5.51
C ASN A 38 -9.35 -8.99 6.29
N MET A 39 -8.14 -9.33 6.72
CA MET A 39 -7.90 -10.52 7.53
C MET A 39 -8.58 -10.40 8.91
N TYR A 40 -8.48 -9.24 9.57
CA TYR A 40 -9.15 -9.00 10.85
C TYR A 40 -10.68 -9.17 10.76
N LEU A 41 -11.31 -8.61 9.74
CA LEU A 41 -12.75 -8.73 9.51
C LEU A 41 -13.17 -10.17 9.20
N GLN A 42 -12.35 -10.91 8.45
CA GLN A 42 -12.60 -12.30 8.10
C GLN A 42 -12.51 -13.23 9.32
N TYR A 43 -11.51 -13.04 10.19
CA TYR A 43 -11.36 -13.84 11.42
C TYR A 43 -12.44 -13.51 12.45
N LYS A 44 -12.80 -12.23 12.59
CA LYS A 44 -13.90 -11.82 13.47
C LYS A 44 -15.29 -12.10 12.90
N LYS A 45 -15.38 -12.56 11.63
CA LYS A 45 -16.63 -12.89 10.93
C LYS A 45 -17.67 -11.75 11.01
N ILE A 46 -17.23 -10.50 10.82
CA ILE A 46 -18.09 -9.32 10.97
C ILE A 46 -18.80 -9.03 9.65
N GLY A 47 -20.14 -8.98 9.68
CA GLY A 47 -20.97 -8.61 8.53
C GLY A 47 -20.74 -9.52 7.31
N LYS A 48 -20.45 -8.93 6.15
CA LYS A 48 -20.22 -9.66 4.88
C LYS A 48 -18.94 -10.51 4.89
N TRP A 49 -18.00 -10.24 5.78
CA TRP A 49 -16.76 -11.01 5.94
C TRP A 49 -16.93 -12.30 6.76
N LYS A 50 -18.16 -12.60 7.21
CA LYS A 50 -18.49 -13.93 7.77
C LYS A 50 -18.34 -15.04 6.73
N GLU A 51 -18.64 -14.72 5.47
CA GLU A 51 -18.49 -15.63 4.34
C GLU A 51 -17.05 -15.60 3.83
N TYR A 52 -16.37 -16.75 3.89
CA TYR A 52 -14.95 -16.86 3.49
C TYR A 52 -14.71 -16.39 2.05
N VAL A 53 -15.62 -16.75 1.13
CA VAL A 53 -15.57 -16.38 -0.29
C VAL A 53 -15.53 -14.86 -0.49
N TYR A 54 -16.18 -14.09 0.38
CA TYR A 54 -16.15 -12.63 0.30
C TYR A 54 -14.77 -12.07 0.72
N GLY A 55 -14.19 -12.62 1.78
CA GLY A 55 -12.84 -12.26 2.24
C GLY A 55 -11.76 -12.59 1.19
N GLU A 56 -11.87 -13.75 0.53
CA GLU A 56 -10.97 -14.19 -0.52
C GLU A 56 -11.05 -13.29 -1.77
N LYS A 57 -12.27 -13.01 -2.27
CA LYS A 57 -12.47 -12.08 -3.40
C LYS A 57 -11.92 -10.70 -3.11
N SER A 58 -12.14 -10.21 -1.89
CA SER A 58 -11.59 -8.92 -1.44
C SER A 58 -10.06 -8.93 -1.46
N TYR A 59 -9.43 -10.03 -1.04
CA TYR A 59 -7.97 -10.19 -1.06
C TYR A 59 -7.40 -10.18 -2.49
N ILE A 60 -8.07 -10.87 -3.42
CA ILE A 60 -7.69 -10.91 -4.85
C ILE A 60 -7.77 -9.50 -5.44
N ALA A 61 -8.89 -8.80 -5.22
CA ALA A 61 -9.08 -7.43 -5.70
C ALA A 61 -8.03 -6.48 -5.11
N LEU A 62 -7.79 -6.53 -3.78
CA LEU A 62 -6.79 -5.71 -3.11
C LEU A 62 -5.38 -5.97 -3.68
N SER A 63 -5.02 -7.23 -3.92
CA SER A 63 -3.73 -7.63 -4.50
C SER A 63 -3.52 -7.04 -5.88
N LEU A 64 -4.52 -7.18 -6.76
CA LEU A 64 -4.45 -6.67 -8.11
C LEU A 64 -4.32 -5.14 -8.12
N ILE A 65 -5.16 -4.44 -7.35
CA ILE A 65 -5.15 -2.97 -7.28
C ILE A 65 -3.84 -2.47 -6.68
N SER A 66 -3.39 -3.07 -5.57
CA SER A 66 -2.16 -2.66 -4.89
C SER A 66 -0.93 -2.79 -5.78
N LYS A 67 -0.76 -3.97 -6.40
CA LYS A 67 0.39 -4.24 -7.27
C LYS A 67 0.36 -3.37 -8.52
N SER A 68 -0.82 -3.19 -9.14
CA SER A 68 -0.96 -2.36 -10.34
C SER A 68 -0.67 -0.90 -10.02
N ALA A 69 -1.26 -0.35 -8.96
CA ALA A 69 -1.06 1.05 -8.58
C ALA A 69 0.41 1.34 -8.25
N LEU A 70 1.07 0.49 -7.45
CA LEU A 70 2.49 0.65 -7.12
C LEU A 70 3.39 0.50 -8.35
N GLY A 71 3.09 -0.44 -9.25
CA GLY A 71 3.81 -0.61 -10.51
C GLY A 71 3.76 0.66 -11.36
N TRP A 72 2.56 1.20 -11.59
CA TRP A 72 2.39 2.41 -12.40
C TRP A 72 3.06 3.65 -11.79
N ILE A 73 2.99 3.82 -10.46
CA ILE A 73 3.65 4.95 -9.78
C ILE A 73 5.16 4.92 -9.95
N ILE A 74 5.77 3.73 -9.84
CA ILE A 74 7.22 3.58 -10.02
C ILE A 74 7.59 3.81 -11.48
N VAL A 75 6.85 3.22 -12.43
CA VAL A 75 7.11 3.36 -13.86
C VAL A 75 7.00 4.82 -14.31
N LEU A 76 5.90 5.50 -14.01
CA LEU A 76 5.71 6.93 -14.34
C LEU A 76 6.74 7.82 -13.63
N GLY A 77 7.00 7.54 -12.35
CA GLY A 77 7.96 8.30 -11.54
C GLY A 77 9.40 8.21 -12.03
N THR A 78 9.82 7.02 -12.48
CA THR A 78 11.21 6.77 -12.91
C THR A 78 11.46 7.09 -14.37
N LEU A 79 10.48 6.89 -15.25
CA LEU A 79 10.61 7.20 -16.68
C LEU A 79 10.43 8.69 -17.02
N ARG A 80 10.15 9.57 -16.04
CA ARG A 80 9.96 11.02 -16.22
C ARG A 80 8.96 11.38 -17.34
N VAL A 81 7.91 10.58 -17.50
CA VAL A 81 6.76 10.92 -18.37
C VAL A 81 5.80 11.81 -17.60
#